data_AF-A0A2V9R6L4-F1
#
_entry.id   AF-A0A2V9R6L4-F1
#
_cell.length_a   1.000
_cell.length_b   1.000
_cell.length_c   1.000
_cell.angle_alpha   90.00
_cell.angle_beta   90.00
_cell.angle_gamma   90.00
#
_symmetry.space_group_name_H-M   'P 1'
#
loop_
_entity.id
_entity.type
_entity.pdbx_description
1 polymer ?
#
loop_
_entity_poly.entity_id
_entity_poly.type
_entity_poly.pdbx_seq_one_letter_code
_entity_poly.pdbx_strand_id
1 'polypeptide(L)' 'FVKGFPIPIGRAEKANLQVRVEAFNLFNRINISGISSSLSSGNFAHATSAYPMRTLQLALKFVF' A
#
# COMPACT_ATOMS: atom_id res chain seq x y z
N PHE A 1 8.53 4.75 4.92
CA PHE A 1 9.35 5.92 5.32
C PHE A 1 8.47 7.14 5.38
N VAL A 2 8.56 7.97 6.44
CA VAL A 2 7.79 9.21 6.59
C VAL A 2 8.75 10.34 6.95
N LYS A 3 8.67 11.47 6.25
CA LYS A 3 9.46 12.67 6.55
C LYS A 3 8.59 13.91 6.51
N GLY A 4 8.63 14.69 7.58
CA GLY A 4 8.01 16.02 7.65
C GLY A 4 8.97 17.12 7.24
N PHE A 5 8.46 18.09 6.51
CA PHE A 5 9.14 19.32 6.12
C PHE A 5 8.36 20.51 6.68
N PRO A 6 8.96 21.35 7.53
CA PRO A 6 8.31 22.58 7.97
C PRO A 6 8.18 23.52 6.77
N ILE A 7 6.99 24.08 6.58
CA ILE A 7 6.70 25.07 5.55
C ILE A 7 6.30 26.37 6.26
N PRO A 8 7.06 27.46 6.09
CA PRO A 8 6.63 28.77 6.55
C PRO A 8 5.53 29.27 5.61
N ILE A 9 4.31 29.38 6.11
CA ILE A 9 3.21 30.03 5.37
C ILE A 9 2.80 31.29 6.11
N GLY A 10 3.00 32.43 5.45
CA GLY A 10 2.74 33.74 6.04
C GLY A 10 3.73 34.12 7.15
N ARG A 11 3.38 35.17 7.90
CA ARG A 11 4.26 35.79 8.91
C ARG A 11 4.21 35.11 10.29
N ALA A 12 3.32 34.12 10.51
CA ALA A 12 3.06 33.60 11.85
C ALA A 12 2.81 32.08 11.97
N GLU A 13 2.40 31.37 10.91
CA GLU A 13 1.99 29.95 11.02
C GLU A 13 3.04 28.98 10.49
N LYS A 14 3.32 27.92 11.26
CA LYS A 14 4.23 26.83 10.90
C LYS A 14 3.42 25.64 10.41
N ALA A 15 3.21 25.53 9.11
CA ALA A 15 2.67 24.30 8.54
C ALA A 15 3.76 23.23 8.40
N ASN A 16 3.32 21.99 8.21
CA ASN A 16 4.18 20.85 7.96
C ASN A 16 3.65 20.02 6.79
N LEU A 17 4.51 19.76 5.82
CA LEU A 17 4.24 18.80 4.75
C LEU A 17 4.93 17.48 5.06
N GLN A 18 4.16 16.42 5.24
CA GLN A 18 4.67 15.06 5.42
C GLN A 18 4.65 14.32 4.09
N VAL A 19 5.80 13.79 3.70
CA VAL A 19 5.97 12.90 2.56
C VAL A 19 6.17 11.49 3.09
N ARG A 20 5.43 10.53 2.55
CA ARG A 20 5.53 9.12 2.90
C ARG A 20 5.73 8.26 1.65
N VAL A 21 6.71 7.38 1.72
CA VAL A 21 6.97 6.35 0.70
C VAL A 21 6.85 4.98 1.36
N GLU A 22 6.01 4.13 0.79
CA GLU A 22 5.75 2.77 1.27
C GLU A 22 5.94 1.77 0.13
N ALA A 23 6.49 0.61 0.46
CA ALA A 23 6.64 -0.50 -0.46
C ALA A 23 5.98 -1.73 0.16
N PHE A 24 4.92 -2.21 -0.46
CA PHE A 24 4.24 -3.45 -0.09
C PHE A 24 4.77 -4.59 -0.95
N ASN A 25 4.99 -5.75 -0.33
CA ASN A 25 5.57 -6.91 -0.99
C ASN A 25 6.90 -6.56 -1.68
N LEU A 26 7.87 -6.04 -0.90
CA LEU A 26 9.15 -5.50 -1.40
C LEU A 26 9.90 -6.48 -2.32
N PHE A 27 9.87 -7.77 -1.99
CA PHE A 27 10.53 -8.83 -2.77
C PHE A 27 9.64 -9.47 -3.83
N ASN A 28 8.43 -8.95 -4.04
CA ASN A 28 7.46 -9.45 -5.02
C ASN A 28 7.13 -10.95 -4.88
N ARG A 29 6.95 -11.43 -3.65
CA ARG A 29 6.52 -12.80 -3.38
C ARG A 29 5.06 -12.98 -3.82
N ILE A 30 4.79 -14.01 -4.61
CA ILE A 30 3.41 -14.37 -4.97
C ILE A 30 2.73 -14.97 -3.75
N ASN A 31 1.60 -14.39 -3.36
CA ASN A 31 0.73 -14.92 -2.30
C ASN A 31 -0.62 -15.27 -2.93
N ILE A 32 -0.84 -16.57 -3.14
CA ILE A 32 -2.08 -17.11 -3.70
C ILE A 32 -3.20 -17.11 -2.66
N SER A 33 -4.44 -17.01 -3.12
CA SER A 33 -5.64 -17.00 -2.31
C SER A 33 -6.81 -17.63 -3.08
N GLY A 34 -8.00 -17.71 -2.45
CA GLY A 34 -9.18 -18.22 -3.13
C GLY A 34 -9.05 -19.69 -3.52
N ILE A 35 -8.69 -20.55 -2.58
CA ILE A 35 -8.66 -22.00 -2.83
C ILE A 35 -10.10 -22.48 -2.99
N SER A 36 -10.44 -23.03 -4.15
CA SER A 36 -11.76 -23.60 -4.42
C SER A 36 -11.94 -24.91 -3.64
N SER A 37 -12.84 -24.89 -2.65
CA SER A 37 -13.11 -26.02 -1.75
C SER A 37 -14.32 -26.87 -2.14
N SER A 38 -15.10 -26.46 -3.16
CA SER A 38 -16.28 -27.21 -3.59
C SER A 38 -15.90 -28.37 -4.50
N LEU A 39 -16.24 -29.60 -4.09
CA LEU A 39 -15.98 -30.84 -4.86
C LEU A 39 -16.71 -30.89 -6.21
N SER A 40 -17.80 -30.13 -6.38
CA SER A 40 -18.54 -30.02 -7.65
C SER A 40 -17.99 -28.95 -8.60
N SER A 41 -16.98 -28.18 -8.17
CA SER A 41 -16.36 -27.12 -8.97
C SER A 41 -15.37 -27.71 -9.96
N GLY A 42 -15.40 -27.24 -11.22
CA GLY A 42 -14.39 -27.58 -12.23
C GLY A 42 -12.96 -27.19 -11.86
N ASN A 43 -12.80 -26.30 -10.86
CA ASN A 43 -11.52 -25.84 -10.36
C ASN A 43 -11.26 -26.31 -8.92
N PHE A 44 -11.84 -27.43 -8.49
CA PHE A 44 -11.62 -27.99 -7.15
C PHE A 44 -10.13 -28.10 -6.79
N ALA A 45 -9.78 -27.72 -5.56
CA ALA A 45 -8.41 -27.69 -5.03
C ALA A 45 -7.41 -26.78 -5.77
N HIS A 46 -7.88 -25.93 -6.69
CA HIS A 46 -7.06 -24.90 -7.31
C HIS A 46 -7.22 -23.54 -6.63
N ALA A 47 -6.14 -22.77 -6.59
CA ALA A 47 -6.17 -21.36 -6.22
C ALA A 47 -6.65 -20.52 -7.41
N THR A 48 -7.69 -19.70 -7.21
CA THR A 48 -8.30 -18.90 -8.27
C THR A 48 -7.93 -17.42 -8.21
N SER A 49 -7.18 -16.99 -7.20
CA SER A 49 -6.77 -15.59 -7.05
C SER A 49 -5.38 -15.45 -6.42
N ALA A 50 -4.86 -14.23 -6.46
CA ALA A 50 -3.64 -13.84 -5.75
C ALA A 50 -3.82 -12.45 -5.14
N TYR A 51 -3.13 -12.19 -4.04
CA TYR A 51 -3.05 -10.85 -3.46
C TYR A 51 -2.23 -9.91 -4.35
N PRO A 52 -2.36 -8.58 -4.17
CA PRO A 52 -1.60 -7.60 -4.94
C PRO A 52 -0.09 -7.89 -4.95
N MET A 53 0.49 -7.74 -6.13
CA MET A 53 1.94 -7.81 -6.33
C MET A 53 2.65 -6.60 -5.71
N ARG A 54 3.98 -6.52 -5.85
CA ARG A 54 4.76 -5.39 -5.34
C ARG A 54 4.13 -4.06 -5.72
N THR A 55 3.79 -3.27 -4.71
CA THR A 55 3.12 -1.98 -4.87
C THR A 55 3.95 -0.92 -4.15
N LEU A 56 4.30 0.13 -4.87
CA LEU A 56 4.91 1.33 -4.30
C LEU A 56 3.83 2.38 -4.11
N GLN A 57 3.79 3.01 -2.93
CA GLN A 57 2.84 4.05 -2.61
C GLN A 57 3.58 5.32 -2.20
N LEU A 58 3.11 6.45 -2.73
CA LEU A 58 3.53 7.78 -2.36
C LEU A 58 2.32 8.49 -1.75
N ALA A 59 2.49 9.06 -0.56
CA ALA A 59 1.46 9.83 0.12
C ALA A 59 2.01 11.18 0.57
N LEU A 60 1.16 12.19 0.47
CA LEU A 60 1.40 13.55 0.95
C LEU A 60 0.35 13.90 1.99
N LYS A 61 0.77 14.46 3.12
CA LYS A 61 -0.14 14.99 4.14
C LYS A 61 0.30 16.40 4.51
N PHE A 62 -0.61 17.35 4.30
CA PHE A 62 -0.43 18.73 4.73
C PHE A 62 -1.08 18.92 6.11
N VAL A 63 -0.33 19.54 7.02
CA VAL A 63 -0.76 19.84 8.39
C VAL A 63 -0.56 21.34 8.59
N PHE A 64 -1.61 22.03 9.04
CA PHE A 64 -1.62 23.47 9.30
C PHE A 64 -1.89 23.73 10.78
#